data_AF-A0A956MG98-F1
#
_entry.id   AF-A0A956MG98-F1
#
_cell.length_a   1.000
_cell.length_b   1.000
_cell.length_c   1.000
_cell.angle_alpha   90.00
_cell.angle_beta   90.00
_cell.angle_gamma   90.00
#
_symmetry.space_group_name_H-M   'P 1'
#
loop_
_entity.id
_entity.type
_entity.pdbx_description
1 polymer ?
#
loop_
_entity_poly.entity_id
_entity_poly.type
_entity_poly.pdbx_seq_one_letter_code
_entity_poly.pdbx_strand_id
1 'polypeptide(L)'
;MHRRHRHLGLRAPIAAVLLVAASGCQTLREIAALERVDFTLDGVADARLAGVALDRIRSSRDVGAGDLARVASAVASGTLPLEMDVVVGALNPADNPTQARLVRMEWTLLLEDRETVGGTLDGVTVLPPGQPTRIPIHVELDLVDFFQGSARDLLELALSLTGQGGAPKNVTLRARPTIETALGPIRYPSPITIVSEDVGGGAR
;
A
#
# COMPACT_ATOMS: atom_id res chain seq x y z
N MET A 1 0.32 36.97 68.81
CA MET A 1 1.05 36.73 67.54
C MET A 1 1.62 35.31 67.54
N HIS A 2 1.02 34.39 66.78
CA HIS A 2 1.70 33.13 66.38
C HIS A 2 1.08 32.63 65.06
N ARG A 3 1.77 32.91 63.96
CA ARG A 3 1.45 32.38 62.61
C ARG A 3 1.82 30.90 62.58
N ARG A 4 0.84 30.02 62.37
CA ARG A 4 1.10 28.64 61.92
C ARG A 4 1.02 28.59 60.40
N HIS A 5 2.18 28.59 59.75
CA HIS A 5 2.31 28.21 58.35
C HIS A 5 2.04 26.71 58.23
N ARG A 6 0.93 26.32 57.59
CA ARG A 6 0.71 24.94 57.14
C ARG A 6 1.37 24.80 55.78
N HIS A 7 2.43 24.00 55.73
CA HIS A 7 3.12 23.60 54.52
C HIS A 7 2.13 22.86 53.61
N LEU A 8 1.80 23.48 52.48
CA LEU A 8 1.10 22.84 51.37
C LEU A 8 2.05 21.77 50.81
N GLY A 9 1.76 20.51 51.10
CA GLY A 9 2.59 19.37 50.71
C GLY A 9 2.67 19.26 49.20
N LEU A 10 3.80 19.70 48.64
CA LEU A 10 4.22 19.48 47.26
C LEU A 10 4.54 17.99 47.05
N ARG A 11 3.52 17.14 46.96
CA ARG A 11 3.64 15.70 46.66
C ARG A 11 2.98 15.34 45.32
N ALA A 12 3.00 16.26 44.35
CA ALA A 12 2.34 16.09 43.06
C ALA A 12 3.23 16.07 41.78
N PRO A 13 4.59 16.06 41.79
CA PRO A 13 5.34 15.97 40.52
C PRO A 13 5.75 14.54 40.11
N ILE A 14 5.84 13.58 41.04
CA ILE A 14 6.39 12.23 40.74
C ILE A 14 5.39 11.36 39.97
N ALA A 15 4.09 11.47 40.28
CA ALA A 15 3.05 10.70 39.59
C ALA A 15 2.88 11.13 38.12
N ALA A 16 3.00 12.43 37.82
CA ALA A 16 2.86 12.95 36.46
C ALA A 16 4.02 12.50 35.54
N VAL A 17 5.25 12.44 36.06
CA VAL A 17 6.43 11.97 35.30
C VAL A 17 6.35 10.46 35.00
N LEU A 18 5.82 9.65 35.93
CA LEU A 18 5.61 8.22 35.73
C LEU A 18 4.55 7.90 34.67
N LEU A 19 3.47 8.69 34.58
CA LEU A 19 2.44 8.51 33.54
C LEU A 19 2.97 8.80 32.12
N VAL A 20 3.81 9.83 31.95
CA VAL A 20 4.39 10.15 30.64
C VAL A 20 5.38 9.06 30.19
N ALA A 21 6.18 8.52 31.11
CA ALA A 21 7.14 7.45 30.80
C ALA A 21 6.45 6.14 30.37
N ALA A 22 5.33 5.77 31.01
CA ALA A 22 4.59 4.55 30.66
C ALA A 22 3.97 4.62 29.25
N SER A 23 3.48 5.80 28.86
CA SER A 23 2.84 6.04 27.56
C SER A 23 3.83 5.91 26.40
N GLY A 24 5.04 6.46 26.56
CA GLY A 24 6.07 6.40 25.53
C GLY A 24 6.55 4.97 25.22
N CYS A 25 6.62 4.09 26.23
CA CYS A 25 6.98 2.69 26.01
C CYS A 25 5.93 1.90 25.23
N GLN A 26 4.65 2.28 25.29
CA GLN A 26 3.61 1.63 24.51
C GLN A 26 3.64 2.09 23.05
N THR A 27 3.78 3.40 22.81
CA THR A 27 3.94 3.96 21.46
C THR A 27 5.13 3.36 20.71
N LEU A 28 6.29 3.21 21.37
CA LEU A 28 7.46 2.57 20.76
C LEU A 28 7.20 1.11 20.37
N ARG A 29 6.41 0.38 21.18
CA ARG A 29 6.02 -1.00 20.88
C ARG A 29 5.07 -1.09 19.70
N GLU A 30 4.13 -0.16 19.55
CA GLU A 30 3.19 -0.10 18.43
C GLU A 30 3.90 0.21 17.11
N ILE A 31 4.89 1.13 17.13
CA ILE A 31 5.77 1.41 15.97
C ILE A 31 6.61 0.16 15.63
N ALA A 32 7.28 -0.44 16.62
CA ALA A 32 8.05 -1.65 16.39
C ALA A 32 7.18 -2.83 15.91
N ALA A 33 5.89 -2.85 16.28
CA ALA A 33 4.98 -3.91 15.88
C ALA A 33 4.65 -3.84 14.39
N LEU A 34 4.40 -2.66 13.82
CA LEU A 34 4.16 -2.54 12.37
C LEU A 34 5.46 -2.73 11.57
N GLU A 35 6.63 -2.35 12.11
CA GLU A 35 7.92 -2.63 11.45
C GLU A 35 8.18 -4.12 11.26
N ARG A 36 7.58 -4.97 12.12
CA ARG A 36 7.64 -6.43 12.04
C ARG A 36 6.57 -7.05 11.15
N VAL A 37 5.66 -6.26 10.58
CA VAL A 37 4.64 -6.80 9.66
C VAL A 37 5.30 -7.13 8.34
N ASP A 38 5.15 -8.37 7.91
CA ASP A 38 5.58 -8.82 6.60
C ASP A 38 4.53 -8.43 5.56
N PHE A 39 4.95 -7.68 4.55
CA PHE A 39 4.08 -7.24 3.46
C PHE A 39 4.43 -7.97 2.15
N THR A 40 3.41 -8.37 1.39
CA THR A 40 3.55 -9.15 0.15
C THR A 40 2.66 -8.62 -0.97
N LEU A 41 3.05 -8.84 -2.24
CA LEU A 41 2.14 -8.68 -3.37
C LEU A 41 1.31 -9.96 -3.47
N ASP A 42 0.05 -9.89 -3.08
CA ASP A 42 -0.83 -11.05 -3.23
C ASP A 42 -1.36 -11.19 -4.67
N GLY A 43 -1.41 -10.07 -5.41
CA GLY A 43 -1.75 -10.05 -6.83
C GLY A 43 -2.42 -8.75 -7.26
N VAL A 44 -2.95 -8.78 -8.48
CA VAL A 44 -3.73 -7.69 -9.08
C VAL A 44 -5.12 -8.21 -9.43
N ALA A 45 -6.15 -7.44 -9.10
CA ALA A 45 -7.56 -7.75 -9.36
C ALA A 45 -8.25 -6.65 -10.15
N ASP A 46 -9.42 -6.96 -10.71
CA ASP A 46 -10.35 -6.01 -11.35
C ASP A 46 -9.73 -5.10 -12.43
N ALA A 47 -8.68 -5.59 -13.09
CA ALA A 47 -7.91 -4.79 -14.03
C ALA A 47 -8.68 -4.49 -15.32
N ARG A 48 -8.73 -3.21 -15.71
CA ARG A 48 -9.39 -2.72 -16.92
C ARG A 48 -8.48 -1.74 -17.68
N LEU A 49 -8.32 -1.97 -18.98
CA LEU A 49 -7.56 -1.09 -19.88
C LEU A 49 -8.50 -0.44 -20.89
N ALA A 50 -8.65 0.88 -20.86
CA ALA A 50 -9.65 1.61 -21.68
C ALA A 50 -11.05 0.96 -21.58
N GLY A 51 -11.44 0.55 -20.38
CA GLY A 51 -12.71 -0.14 -20.10
C GLY A 51 -12.77 -1.62 -20.54
N VAL A 52 -11.71 -2.17 -21.13
CA VAL A 52 -11.60 -3.60 -21.46
C VAL A 52 -11.15 -4.36 -20.22
N ALA A 53 -12.00 -5.24 -19.69
CA ALA A 53 -11.66 -6.12 -18.58
C ALA A 53 -10.59 -7.14 -19.00
N LEU A 54 -9.43 -7.08 -18.31
CA LEU A 54 -8.24 -7.87 -18.64
C LEU A 54 -8.32 -9.29 -18.09
N ASP A 55 -8.98 -9.51 -16.95
CA ASP A 55 -9.26 -10.82 -16.33
C ASP A 55 -9.74 -11.93 -17.30
N ARG A 56 -10.38 -11.56 -18.42
CA ARG A 56 -10.85 -12.47 -19.46
C ARG A 56 -9.80 -12.81 -20.54
N ILE A 57 -8.69 -12.09 -20.59
CA ILE A 57 -7.63 -12.20 -21.59
C ILE A 57 -6.46 -12.97 -20.98
N ARG A 58 -6.18 -14.17 -21.50
CA ARG A 58 -5.12 -15.05 -20.96
C ARG A 58 -3.77 -14.85 -21.63
N SER A 59 -3.72 -14.12 -22.74
CA SER A 59 -2.53 -13.75 -23.46
C SER A 59 -2.82 -12.66 -24.49
N SER A 60 -1.79 -11.97 -24.97
CA SER A 60 -1.91 -10.96 -26.04
C SER A 60 -2.47 -11.52 -27.35
N ARG A 61 -2.44 -12.84 -27.55
CA ARG A 61 -3.03 -13.54 -28.70
C ARG A 61 -4.54 -13.78 -28.56
N ASP A 62 -5.06 -13.78 -27.34
CA ASP A 62 -6.47 -14.00 -27.03
C ASP A 62 -7.29 -12.70 -27.06
N VAL A 63 -6.61 -11.57 -27.32
CA VAL A 63 -7.24 -10.26 -27.43
C VAL A 63 -8.13 -10.24 -28.67
N GLY A 64 -9.43 -10.05 -28.46
CA GLY A 64 -10.38 -9.90 -29.55
C GLY A 64 -10.11 -8.63 -30.38
N ALA A 65 -10.42 -8.66 -31.67
CA ALA A 65 -10.21 -7.52 -32.57
C ALA A 65 -10.93 -6.24 -32.08
N GLY A 66 -12.09 -6.38 -31.44
CA GLY A 66 -12.82 -5.25 -30.85
C GLY A 66 -12.12 -4.64 -29.63
N ASP A 67 -11.49 -5.46 -28.79
CA ASP A 67 -10.70 -4.98 -27.64
C ASP A 67 -9.45 -4.25 -28.11
N LEU A 68 -8.74 -4.82 -29.09
CA LEU A 68 -7.58 -4.17 -29.70
C LEU A 68 -7.95 -2.84 -30.36
N ALA A 69 -9.10 -2.77 -31.05
CA ALA A 69 -9.58 -1.53 -31.65
C ALA A 69 -9.89 -0.44 -30.61
N ARG A 70 -10.47 -0.81 -29.46
CA ARG A 70 -10.71 0.11 -28.35
C ARG A 70 -9.42 0.65 -27.76
N VAL A 71 -8.48 -0.22 -27.45
CA VAL A 71 -7.14 0.15 -26.94
C VAL A 71 -6.43 1.06 -27.95
N ALA A 72 -6.42 0.70 -29.24
CA ALA A 72 -5.79 1.49 -30.28
C ALA A 72 -6.44 2.88 -30.45
N SER A 73 -7.78 2.96 -30.38
CA SER A 73 -8.49 4.23 -30.43
C SER A 73 -8.15 5.13 -29.24
N ALA A 74 -8.03 4.57 -28.04
CA ALA A 74 -7.66 5.31 -26.85
C ALA A 74 -6.23 5.87 -26.99
N VAL A 75 -5.26 5.03 -27.39
CA VAL A 75 -3.88 5.47 -27.63
C VAL A 75 -3.82 6.57 -28.70
N ALA A 76 -4.61 6.43 -29.78
CA ALA A 76 -4.69 7.45 -30.83
C ALA A 76 -5.31 8.78 -30.34
N SER A 77 -6.17 8.75 -29.32
CA SER A 77 -6.67 9.96 -28.66
C SER A 77 -5.73 10.51 -27.58
N GLY A 78 -4.57 9.89 -27.38
CA GLY A 78 -3.59 10.32 -26.39
C GLY A 78 -3.98 9.96 -24.96
N THR A 79 -4.75 8.90 -24.77
CA THR A 79 -5.17 8.42 -23.44
C THR A 79 -5.18 6.90 -23.39
N LEU A 80 -4.73 6.29 -22.31
CA LEU A 80 -4.86 4.85 -22.10
C LEU A 80 -5.05 4.55 -20.61
N PRO A 81 -6.26 4.80 -20.07
CA PRO A 81 -6.53 4.59 -18.65
C PRO A 81 -6.45 3.09 -18.30
N LEU A 82 -5.68 2.80 -17.27
CA LEU A 82 -5.56 1.51 -16.62
C LEU A 82 -6.07 1.64 -15.19
N GLU A 83 -7.12 0.90 -14.88
CA GLU A 83 -7.68 0.74 -13.54
C GLU A 83 -7.33 -0.66 -13.04
N MET A 84 -6.94 -0.80 -11.77
CA MET A 84 -6.73 -2.09 -11.14
C MET A 84 -6.76 -1.98 -9.61
N ASP A 85 -6.96 -3.12 -8.94
CA ASP A 85 -6.76 -3.25 -7.50
C ASP A 85 -5.46 -4.01 -7.23
N VAL A 86 -4.47 -3.33 -6.65
CA VAL A 86 -3.23 -3.96 -6.16
C VAL A 86 -3.51 -4.53 -4.77
N VAL A 87 -3.49 -5.86 -4.65
CA VAL A 87 -3.80 -6.54 -3.38
C VAL A 87 -2.52 -6.75 -2.59
N VAL A 88 -2.41 -6.04 -1.47
CA VAL A 88 -1.28 -6.19 -0.55
C VAL A 88 -1.66 -7.17 0.56
N GLY A 89 -0.86 -8.21 0.73
CA GLY A 89 -0.88 -9.07 1.91
C GLY A 89 -0.11 -8.41 3.06
N ALA A 90 -0.64 -8.53 4.28
CA ALA A 90 0.00 -8.07 5.49
C ALA A 90 -0.11 -9.15 6.57
N LEU A 91 1.02 -9.65 7.04
CA LEU A 91 1.10 -10.65 8.10
C LEU A 91 1.86 -10.07 9.30
N ASN A 92 1.14 -9.82 10.39
CA ASN A 92 1.75 -9.55 11.67
C ASN A 92 2.21 -10.90 12.29
N PRO A 93 3.51 -11.13 12.56
CA PRO A 93 3.97 -12.42 13.02
C PRO A 93 3.37 -12.78 14.39
N ALA A 94 3.13 -14.07 14.63
CA ALA A 94 2.39 -14.54 15.81
C ALA A 94 3.08 -14.25 17.15
N ASP A 95 4.40 -14.07 17.15
CA ASP A 95 5.21 -13.72 18.32
C ASP A 95 5.26 -12.21 18.59
N ASN A 96 4.65 -11.38 17.74
CA ASN A 96 4.48 -9.96 17.99
C ASN A 96 3.35 -9.75 19.03
N PRO A 97 3.65 -9.23 20.23
CA PRO A 97 2.66 -9.15 21.31
C PRO A 97 1.59 -8.07 21.10
N THR A 98 1.71 -7.26 20.04
CA THR A 98 0.86 -6.07 19.82
C THR A 98 0.16 -6.17 18.47
N GLN A 99 -1.14 -5.88 18.44
CA GLN A 99 -1.85 -5.68 17.18
C GLN A 99 -1.41 -4.35 16.55
N ALA A 100 -1.07 -4.36 15.27
CA ALA A 100 -0.82 -3.12 14.55
C ALA A 100 -2.16 -2.56 14.01
N ARG A 101 -2.30 -1.23 14.01
CA ARG A 101 -3.48 -0.53 13.49
C ARG A 101 -3.02 0.54 12.50
N LEU A 102 -3.16 0.24 11.22
CA LEU A 102 -2.92 1.19 10.14
C LEU A 102 -4.17 2.07 9.99
N VAL A 103 -4.03 3.40 10.12
CA VAL A 103 -5.17 4.33 10.02
C VAL A 103 -5.16 5.16 8.74
N ARG A 104 -3.98 5.31 8.15
CA ARG A 104 -3.74 5.98 6.88
C ARG A 104 -2.49 5.39 6.26
N MET A 105 -2.48 5.24 4.95
CA MET A 105 -1.31 4.84 4.19
C MET A 105 -1.21 5.68 2.93
N GLU A 106 -0.22 6.57 2.90
CA GLU A 106 0.17 7.21 1.65
C GLU A 106 0.97 6.22 0.84
N TRP A 107 0.70 6.09 -0.44
CA TRP A 107 1.35 5.11 -1.30
C TRP A 107 1.75 5.71 -2.64
N THR A 108 2.76 5.10 -3.23
CA THR A 108 3.29 5.44 -4.56
C THR A 108 3.55 4.13 -5.29
N LEU A 109 2.96 3.99 -6.47
CA LEU A 109 3.19 2.86 -7.36
C LEU A 109 4.37 3.16 -8.28
N LEU A 110 5.28 2.20 -8.36
CA LEU A 110 6.37 2.18 -9.30
C LEU A 110 6.20 0.98 -10.22
N LEU A 111 6.31 1.21 -11.52
CA LEU A 111 6.26 0.20 -12.56
C LEU A 111 7.58 0.24 -13.32
N GLU A 112 8.32 -0.86 -13.39
CA GLU A 112 9.67 -0.91 -13.97
C GLU A 112 10.60 0.17 -13.39
N ASP A 113 10.64 0.29 -12.05
CA ASP A 113 11.38 1.32 -11.29
C ASP A 113 10.97 2.79 -11.57
N ARG A 114 9.98 3.03 -12.43
CA ARG A 114 9.45 4.37 -12.73
C ARG A 114 8.34 4.71 -11.77
N GLU A 115 8.46 5.84 -11.09
CA GLU A 115 7.36 6.42 -10.32
C GLU A 115 6.20 6.81 -11.23
N THR A 116 5.01 6.29 -10.93
CA THR A 116 3.79 6.50 -11.72
C THR A 116 2.80 7.37 -10.95
N VAL A 117 1.82 6.75 -10.32
CA VAL A 117 0.77 7.40 -9.53
C VAL A 117 0.93 7.09 -8.05
N GLY A 118 0.29 7.91 -7.23
CA GLY A 118 0.23 7.72 -5.80
C GLY A 118 -1.13 8.14 -5.25
N GLY A 119 -1.38 7.78 -4.01
CA GLY A 119 -2.65 8.07 -3.37
C GLY A 119 -2.58 7.92 -1.87
N THR A 120 -3.76 7.90 -1.24
CA THR A 120 -3.90 7.66 0.18
C THR A 120 -5.01 6.65 0.41
N LEU A 121 -4.69 5.60 1.15
CA LEU A 121 -5.69 4.72 1.74
C LEU A 121 -6.03 5.28 3.13
N ASP A 122 -7.30 5.64 3.32
CA ASP A 122 -7.84 6.12 4.59
C ASP A 122 -8.72 5.04 5.23
N GLY A 123 -8.61 4.89 6.55
CA GLY A 123 -9.43 3.95 7.31
C GLY A 123 -8.60 3.04 8.20
N VAL A 124 -9.26 2.42 9.17
CA VAL A 124 -8.61 1.60 10.17
C VAL A 124 -8.51 0.15 9.67
N THR A 125 -7.30 -0.26 9.33
CA THR A 125 -6.93 -1.67 9.08
C THR A 125 -6.25 -2.23 10.32
N VAL A 126 -6.89 -3.23 10.94
CA VAL A 126 -6.33 -3.95 12.09
C VAL A 126 -5.54 -5.14 11.58
N LEU A 127 -4.32 -5.32 12.11
CA LEU A 127 -3.40 -6.40 11.76
C LEU A 127 -3.12 -7.25 13.01
N PRO A 128 -3.95 -8.27 13.30
CA PRO A 128 -3.78 -9.14 14.46
C PRO A 128 -2.55 -10.05 14.30
N PRO A 129 -1.83 -10.38 15.40
CA PRO A 129 -0.75 -11.36 15.35
C PRO A 129 -1.21 -12.71 14.80
N GLY A 130 -0.42 -13.28 13.90
CA GLY A 130 -0.64 -14.58 13.26
C GLY A 130 -1.75 -14.63 12.20
N GLN A 131 -2.40 -13.51 11.89
CA GLN A 131 -3.54 -13.47 10.97
C GLN A 131 -3.20 -12.67 9.71
N PRO A 132 -3.14 -13.32 8.52
CA PRO A 132 -2.98 -12.62 7.26
C PRO A 132 -4.16 -11.69 7.00
N THR A 133 -3.87 -10.46 6.59
CA THR A 133 -4.86 -9.44 6.20
C THR A 133 -4.60 -9.01 4.76
N ARG A 134 -5.67 -8.89 3.96
CA ARG A 134 -5.59 -8.40 2.58
C ARG A 134 -6.07 -6.96 2.49
N ILE A 135 -5.27 -6.12 1.85
CA ILE A 135 -5.50 -4.69 1.71
C ILE A 135 -5.54 -4.35 0.22
N PRO A 136 -6.73 -4.21 -0.39
CA PRO A 136 -6.85 -3.79 -1.77
C PRO A 136 -6.56 -2.29 -1.88
N ILE A 137 -5.69 -1.92 -2.83
CA ILE A 137 -5.35 -0.54 -3.15
C ILE A 137 -5.82 -0.28 -4.57
N HIS A 138 -6.83 0.58 -4.67
CA HIS A 138 -7.33 1.00 -5.98
C HIS A 138 -6.33 1.93 -6.65
N VAL A 139 -5.97 1.61 -7.89
CA VAL A 139 -5.02 2.33 -8.71
C VAL A 139 -5.69 2.71 -10.03
N GLU A 140 -5.56 3.98 -10.39
CA GLU A 140 -5.92 4.51 -11.69
C GLU A 140 -4.73 5.30 -12.23
N LEU A 141 -4.29 4.99 -13.46
CA LEU A 141 -3.26 5.74 -14.16
C LEU A 141 -3.53 5.74 -15.67
N ASP A 142 -3.09 6.79 -16.35
CA ASP A 142 -3.01 6.77 -17.80
C ASP A 142 -1.63 6.24 -18.24
N LEU A 143 -1.59 5.11 -18.93
CA LEU A 143 -0.32 4.51 -19.35
C LEU A 143 0.47 5.39 -20.32
N VAL A 144 -0.17 6.19 -21.17
CA VAL A 144 0.57 7.01 -22.15
C VAL A 144 1.33 8.17 -21.50
N ASP A 145 0.94 8.57 -20.29
CA ASP A 145 1.65 9.60 -19.51
C ASP A 145 3.02 9.09 -19.04
N PHE A 146 3.14 7.78 -18.83
CA PHE A 146 4.34 7.17 -18.25
C PHE A 146 5.09 6.25 -19.21
N PHE A 147 4.48 5.73 -20.27
CA PHE A 147 5.09 4.74 -21.16
C PHE A 147 4.85 5.08 -22.62
N GLN A 148 5.91 4.95 -23.42
CA GLN A 148 5.83 5.09 -24.87
C GLN A 148 5.72 3.72 -25.51
N GLY A 149 4.98 3.62 -26.61
CA GLY A 149 4.85 2.38 -27.36
C GLY A 149 3.65 2.39 -28.29
N SER A 150 3.55 1.36 -29.12
CA SER A 150 2.33 1.09 -29.86
C SER A 150 1.21 0.63 -28.92
N ALA A 151 -0.04 0.65 -29.41
CA ALA A 151 -1.17 0.11 -28.66
C ALA A 151 -0.98 -1.37 -28.27
N ARG A 152 -0.20 -2.14 -29.05
CA ARG A 152 0.14 -3.52 -28.71
C ARG A 152 1.15 -3.60 -27.56
N ASP A 153 2.17 -2.75 -27.58
CA ASP A 153 3.21 -2.74 -26.54
C ASP A 153 2.60 -2.35 -25.18
N LEU A 154 1.72 -1.34 -25.18
CA LEU A 154 1.03 -0.88 -23.96
C LEU A 154 -0.01 -1.90 -23.45
N LEU A 155 -0.69 -2.60 -24.36
CA LEU A 155 -1.56 -3.72 -23.98
C LEU A 155 -0.77 -4.87 -23.37
N GLU A 156 0.37 -5.22 -23.96
CA GLU A 156 1.25 -6.26 -23.41
C GLU A 156 1.78 -5.88 -22.03
N LEU A 157 2.17 -4.62 -21.83
CA LEU A 157 2.51 -4.10 -20.51
C LEU A 157 1.37 -4.30 -19.51
N ALA A 158 0.14 -3.91 -19.85
CA ALA A 158 -1.02 -4.09 -18.99
C ALA A 158 -1.32 -5.57 -18.67
N LEU A 159 -1.15 -6.47 -19.65
CA LEU A 159 -1.30 -7.92 -19.44
C LEU A 159 -0.20 -8.50 -18.56
N SER A 160 1.05 -8.02 -18.68
CA SER A 160 2.14 -8.39 -17.77
C SER A 160 1.84 -8.00 -16.34
N LEU A 161 1.35 -6.78 -16.11
CA LEU A 161 1.02 -6.28 -14.77
C LEU A 161 -0.09 -7.07 -14.07
N THR A 162 -0.92 -7.79 -14.82
CA THR A 162 -1.99 -8.64 -14.28
C THR A 162 -1.60 -10.11 -14.15
N GLY A 163 -0.35 -10.46 -14.51
CA GLY A 163 0.14 -11.84 -14.52
C GLY A 163 -0.41 -12.70 -15.67
N GLN A 164 -1.12 -12.10 -16.63
CA GLN A 164 -1.85 -12.78 -17.71
C GLN A 164 -1.05 -12.90 -19.02
N GLY A 165 0.27 -12.67 -18.99
CA GLY A 165 1.12 -12.83 -20.15
C GLY A 165 2.34 -11.92 -20.13
N GLY A 166 3.02 -11.83 -21.26
CA GLY A 166 4.16 -10.95 -21.46
C GLY A 166 5.40 -11.30 -20.62
N ALA A 167 6.43 -10.47 -20.76
CA ALA A 167 7.63 -10.54 -19.91
C ALA A 167 7.27 -10.11 -18.47
N PRO A 168 7.91 -10.69 -17.44
CA PRO A 168 7.79 -10.19 -16.07
C PRO A 168 8.08 -8.69 -16.00
N LYS A 169 7.32 -7.99 -15.18
CA LYS A 169 7.42 -6.56 -14.92
C LYS A 169 7.58 -6.29 -13.44
N ASN A 170 8.55 -5.48 -13.07
CA ASN A 170 8.72 -5.08 -11.70
C ASN A 170 7.58 -4.16 -11.28
N VAL A 171 6.86 -4.57 -10.24
CA VAL A 171 5.81 -3.81 -9.58
C VAL A 171 6.28 -3.54 -8.15
N THR A 172 6.48 -2.27 -7.84
CA THR A 172 6.93 -1.83 -6.53
C THR A 172 5.90 -0.89 -5.93
N LEU A 173 5.44 -1.21 -4.72
CA LEU A 173 4.58 -0.33 -3.94
C LEU A 173 5.38 0.23 -2.76
N ARG A 174 5.63 1.53 -2.80
CA ARG A 174 6.18 2.27 -1.66
C ARG A 174 5.03 2.85 -0.86
N ALA A 175 5.11 2.81 0.46
CA ALA A 175 4.14 3.48 1.29
C ALA A 175 4.73 4.10 2.53
N ARG A 176 4.03 5.11 3.06
CA ARG A 176 4.33 5.73 4.34
C ARG A 176 3.10 5.57 5.24
N PRO A 177 3.14 4.60 6.17
CA PRO A 177 2.01 4.33 7.05
C PRO A 177 1.88 5.39 8.14
N THR A 178 0.64 5.54 8.62
CA THR A 178 0.27 6.22 9.85
C THR A 178 -0.44 5.21 10.73
N ILE A 179 0.00 5.08 11.97
CA ILE A 179 -0.58 4.14 12.93
C ILE A 179 -1.29 4.86 14.06
N GLU A 180 -2.34 4.24 14.59
CA GLU A 180 -2.95 4.71 15.83
C GLU A 180 -2.08 4.30 17.02
N THR A 181 -1.80 5.25 17.91
CA THR A 181 -1.07 4.98 19.16
C THR A 181 -1.79 5.59 20.35
N ALA A 182 -1.36 5.26 21.57
CA ALA A 182 -1.90 5.90 22.78
C ALA A 182 -1.73 7.44 22.83
N LEU A 183 -0.82 8.00 22.03
CA LEU A 183 -0.60 9.45 21.89
C LEU A 183 -1.37 10.06 20.71
N GLY A 184 -2.16 9.25 20.00
CA GLY A 184 -2.85 9.59 18.75
C GLY A 184 -2.13 9.04 17.51
N PRO A 185 -2.58 9.43 16.30
CA PRO A 185 -2.00 8.98 15.05
C PRO A 185 -0.54 9.45 14.88
N ILE A 186 0.36 8.53 14.55
CA ILE A 186 1.77 8.82 14.27
C ILE A 186 2.13 8.34 12.87
N ARG A 187 2.68 9.26 12.06
CA ARG A 187 3.18 9.00 10.71
C ARG A 187 4.62 8.51 10.77
N TYR A 188 4.95 7.52 9.95
CA TYR A 188 6.32 6.98 9.86
C TYR A 188 7.31 8.02 9.32
N PRO A 189 8.54 8.07 9.88
CA PRO A 189 9.52 9.10 9.51
C PRO A 189 9.99 8.96 8.05
N SER A 190 10.15 7.73 7.56
CA SER A 190 10.52 7.40 6.18
C SER A 190 9.47 6.50 5.52
N PRO A 191 9.33 6.55 4.17
CA PRO A 191 8.57 5.53 3.46
C PRO A 191 9.25 4.17 3.64
N ILE A 192 8.43 3.12 3.65
CA ILE A 192 8.85 1.74 3.58
C ILE A 192 8.48 1.19 2.21
N THR A 193 9.31 0.31 1.66
CA THR A 193 8.89 -0.50 0.51
C THR A 193 7.97 -1.57 1.06
N ILE A 194 6.68 -1.49 0.75
CA ILE A 194 5.67 -2.47 1.17
C ILE A 194 5.86 -3.74 0.36
N VAL A 195 6.17 -3.60 -0.93
CA VAL A 195 6.34 -4.71 -1.87
C VAL A 195 7.30 -4.30 -2.98
N SER A 196 8.13 -5.24 -3.44
CA SER A 196 8.81 -5.18 -4.73
C SER A 196 8.88 -6.59 -5.32
N GLU A 197 8.10 -6.84 -6.37
CA GLU A 197 7.94 -8.18 -6.97
C GLU A 197 7.87 -8.08 -8.49
N ASP A 198 8.34 -9.12 -9.18
CA ASP A 198 8.17 -9.25 -10.62
C ASP A 198 6.84 -9.94 -10.93
N VAL A 199 5.93 -9.24 -11.60
CA VAL A 199 4.61 -9.72 -12.00
C VAL A 199 4.59 -10.05 -13.49
N GLY A 200 4.09 -11.23 -13.85
CA GLY A 200 4.13 -11.74 -15.22
C GLY A 200 5.26 -12.75 -15.44
N GLY A 201 5.22 -13.42 -16.59
CA GLY A 201 5.97 -14.66 -16.82
C GLY A 201 5.14 -15.87 -16.41
N GLY A 202 4.69 -16.64 -17.40
CA GLY A 202 3.87 -17.84 -17.17
C GLY A 202 4.51 -18.78 -16.14
N ALA A 203 3.63 -19.40 -15.35
CA ALA A 203 3.95 -20.40 -14.34
C ALA A 203 5.15 -21.28 -14.71
N ARG A 204 6.10 -21.40 -13.78
CA ARG A 204 6.81 -22.67 -13.61
C ARG A 204 5.94 -23.59 -12.78
#